data_AF-A0A7S3HIF2-F1
#
_entry.id   AF-A0A7S3HIF2-F1
#
_cell.length_a   1.000
_cell.length_b   1.000
_cell.length_c   1.000
_cell.angle_alpha   90.00
_cell.angle_beta   90.00
_cell.angle_gamma   90.00
#
_symmetry.space_group_name_H-M   'P 1'
#
loop_
_entity.id
_entity.type
_entity.pdbx_description
1 polymer ?
#
loop_
_entity_poly.entity_id
_entity_poly.type
_entity_poly.pdbx_seq_one_letter_code
_entity_poly.pdbx_strand_id
1 'polypeptide(L)'
;MDHDASSRLQATNQLQSLSLLHNTLINMTQIASCIAIHYKALRSLTLVGEYSTEHALHMESVVLIANHCNQLEYIDISKNNYITDEAIAFIVVHCP
;
A
#
# COMPACT_ATOMS: atom_id res chain seq x y z
N MET A 1 -26.19 1.90 27.10
CA MET A 1 -25.05 1.04 26.74
C MET A 1 -25.30 0.63 25.30
N ASP A 2 -24.97 1.51 24.36
CA ASP A 2 -25.05 1.20 22.94
C ASP A 2 -23.62 1.00 22.44
N HIS A 3 -23.32 -0.25 22.14
CA HIS A 3 -22.07 -0.65 21.54
C HIS A 3 -21.98 -0.11 20.10
N ASP A 4 -20.82 0.46 19.83
CA ASP A 4 -20.15 0.39 18.54
C ASP A 4 -20.51 1.42 17.46
N ALA A 5 -20.25 2.69 17.77
CA ALA A 5 -20.06 3.74 16.76
C ALA A 5 -18.78 3.54 15.91
N SER A 6 -17.95 2.54 16.19
CA SER A 6 -16.70 2.24 15.48
C SER A 6 -16.92 1.54 14.14
N SER A 7 -18.12 1.00 13.89
CA SER A 7 -18.47 0.29 12.64
C SER A 7 -18.89 1.20 11.48
N ARG A 8 -19.10 2.51 11.70
CA ARG A 8 -19.71 3.42 10.70
C ARG A 8 -18.72 4.30 9.92
N LEU A 9 -17.41 4.17 10.14
CA LEU A 9 -16.37 4.97 9.46
C LEU A 9 -15.45 4.16 8.54
N GLN A 10 -15.86 2.97 8.09
CA GLN A 10 -15.28 2.40 6.87
C GLN A 10 -16.00 3.00 5.67
N ALA A 11 -15.59 4.19 5.25
CA ALA A 11 -15.81 4.61 3.87
C ALA A 11 -15.07 3.59 3.00
N THR A 12 -15.78 2.58 2.49
CA THR A 12 -15.20 1.53 1.66
C THR A 12 -14.89 2.17 0.31
N ASN A 13 -13.66 2.65 0.18
CA ASN A 13 -13.21 3.28 -1.05
C ASN A 13 -13.23 2.22 -2.15
N GLN A 14 -14.11 2.41 -3.14
CA GLN A 14 -14.32 1.49 -4.28
C GLN A 14 -13.20 1.59 -5.32
N LEU A 15 -12.17 2.40 -5.05
CA LEU A 15 -11.04 2.55 -5.95
C LEU A 15 -10.32 1.21 -6.10
N GLN A 16 -10.30 0.71 -7.34
CA GLN A 16 -9.66 -0.56 -7.69
C GLN A 16 -8.23 -0.39 -8.17
N SER A 17 -7.87 0.80 -8.66
CA SER A 17 -6.55 1.08 -9.21
C SER A 17 -6.05 2.43 -8.72
N LEU A 18 -4.81 2.48 -8.24
CA LEU A 18 -4.10 3.70 -7.86
C LEU A 18 -2.70 3.68 -8.44
N SER A 19 -2.31 4.76 -9.12
CA SER A 19 -0.97 4.90 -9.67
C SER A 19 -0.36 6.23 -9.28
N LEU A 20 0.81 6.16 -8.65
CA LEU A 20 1.65 7.26 -8.24
C LEU A 20 3.06 6.98 -8.76
N LEU A 21 3.41 7.63 -9.86
CA LEU A 21 4.71 7.51 -10.51
C LEU A 21 5.56 8.72 -10.18
N HIS A 22 6.83 8.51 -9.83
CA HIS A 22 7.84 9.58 -9.83
C HIS A 22 7.47 10.77 -8.92
N ASN A 23 6.89 10.47 -7.76
CA ASN A 23 6.50 11.50 -6.81
C ASN A 23 7.63 11.76 -5.81
N THR A 24 8.25 12.94 -5.89
CA THR A 24 9.35 13.36 -5.00
C THR A 24 8.89 13.98 -3.69
N LEU A 25 7.70 14.58 -3.69
CA LEU A 25 7.15 15.31 -2.54
C LEU A 25 6.12 14.52 -1.74
N ILE A 26 5.82 13.30 -2.18
CA ILE A 26 4.86 12.43 -1.49
C ILE A 26 5.63 11.43 -0.65
N ASN A 27 5.35 11.41 0.65
CA ASN A 27 5.88 10.38 1.54
C ASN A 27 5.20 9.03 1.23
N MET A 28 5.93 8.14 0.57
CA MET A 28 5.39 6.84 0.13
C MET A 28 4.96 5.96 1.30
N THR A 29 5.65 6.02 2.44
CA THR A 29 5.30 5.27 3.66
C THR A 29 3.94 5.68 4.21
N GLN A 30 3.67 6.99 4.27
CA GLN A 30 2.38 7.51 4.72
C GLN A 30 1.26 7.13 3.74
N ILE A 31 1.52 7.22 2.44
CA ILE A 31 0.56 6.80 1.42
C ILE A 31 0.27 5.31 1.49
N ALA A 32 1.29 4.47 1.64
CA ALA A 32 1.12 3.03 1.82
C ALA A 32 0.22 2.72 3.04
N SER A 33 0.40 3.46 4.13
CA SER A 33 -0.43 3.33 5.33
C SER A 33 -1.88 3.72 5.08
N CYS A 34 -2.12 4.86 4.41
CA CYS A 34 -3.46 5.27 3.99
C CYS A 34 -4.12 4.26 3.04
N ILE A 35 -3.36 3.73 2.08
CA ILE A 35 -3.82 2.68 1.15
C ILE A 35 -4.28 1.46 1.92
N ALA A 36 -3.40 0.94 2.79
CA ALA A 36 -3.67 -0.24 3.57
C ALA A 36 -4.90 -0.07 4.48
N ILE A 37 -5.15 1.11 5.04
CA ILE A 37 -6.31 1.35 5.91
C ILE A 37 -7.62 1.45 5.11
N HIS A 38 -7.62 2.18 4.00
CA HIS A 38 -8.87 2.62 3.35
C HIS A 38 -9.24 1.87 2.07
N TYR A 39 -8.30 1.18 1.42
CA TYR A 39 -8.46 0.65 0.07
C TYR A 39 -8.38 -0.88 0.04
N LYS A 40 -9.33 -1.53 0.72
CA LYS A 40 -9.38 -3.00 0.84
C LYS A 40 -9.77 -3.73 -0.46
N ALA A 41 -10.39 -3.00 -1.39
CA ALA A 41 -10.82 -3.51 -2.69
C ALA A 41 -9.82 -3.20 -3.83
N LEU A 42 -8.62 -2.74 -3.48
CA LEU A 42 -7.60 -2.39 -4.47
C LEU A 42 -7.08 -3.64 -5.17
N ARG A 43 -7.07 -3.61 -6.50
CA ARG A 43 -6.58 -4.68 -7.39
C ARG A 43 -5.29 -4.32 -8.09
N SER A 44 -5.04 -3.03 -8.33
CA SER A 44 -3.83 -2.55 -8.97
C SER A 44 -3.22 -1.40 -8.20
N LEU A 45 -1.93 -1.52 -7.87
CA LEU A 45 -1.17 -0.50 -7.17
C LEU A 45 0.14 -0.22 -7.88
N THR A 46 0.43 1.05 -8.10
CA THR A 46 1.73 1.50 -8.60
C THR A 46 2.26 2.60 -7.69
N LEU A 47 3.37 2.33 -7.01
CA LEU A 47 4.09 3.26 -6.14
C LEU A 47 5.55 3.30 -6.57
N VAL A 48 5.80 3.85 -7.76
CA VAL A 48 7.16 3.91 -8.33
C VAL A 48 7.90 5.10 -7.75
N GLY A 49 8.99 4.81 -7.05
CA GLY A 49 9.84 5.82 -6.42
C GLY A 49 10.81 6.50 -7.40
N GLU A 50 11.73 7.27 -6.83
CA GLU A 50 12.82 7.93 -7.56
C GLU A 50 14.20 7.63 -6.98
N TYR A 51 14.39 6.47 -6.32
CA TYR A 51 15.65 6.13 -5.64
C TYR A 51 16.08 7.10 -4.51
N SER A 52 15.24 8.09 -4.17
CA SER A 52 15.47 9.02 -3.04
C SER A 52 15.36 8.30 -1.69
N THR A 53 16.01 8.85 -0.66
CA THR A 53 16.04 8.27 0.70
C THR A 53 14.95 8.82 1.61
N GLU A 54 14.57 10.08 1.45
CA GLU A 54 13.67 10.82 2.34
C GLU A 54 12.19 10.43 2.20
N HIS A 55 11.78 9.97 1.01
CA HIS A 55 10.38 9.69 0.68
C HIS A 55 10.17 8.27 0.13
N ALA A 56 11.17 7.39 0.23
CA ALA A 56 11.10 6.05 -0.33
C ALA A 56 10.08 5.15 0.36
N LEU A 57 9.54 4.21 -0.42
CA LEU A 57 8.80 3.08 0.11
C LEU A 57 9.76 2.10 0.80
N HIS A 58 9.42 1.72 2.03
CA HIS A 58 10.19 0.78 2.84
C HIS A 58 9.49 -0.58 2.91
N MET A 59 10.24 -1.61 3.32
CA MET A 59 9.73 -2.97 3.52
C MET A 59 8.48 -3.00 4.40
N GLU A 60 8.45 -2.27 5.52
CA GLU A 60 7.31 -2.30 6.45
C GLU A 60 6.02 -1.79 5.79
N SER A 61 6.15 -0.82 4.88
CA SER A 61 5.02 -0.30 4.10
C SER A 61 4.48 -1.34 3.12
N VAL A 62 5.36 -2.08 2.46
CA VAL A 62 4.98 -3.17 1.55
C VAL A 62 4.30 -4.30 2.31
N VAL A 63 4.85 -4.71 3.45
CA VAL A 63 4.24 -5.72 4.34
C VAL A 63 2.85 -5.25 4.80
N LEU A 64 2.70 -3.97 5.14
CA LEU A 64 1.42 -3.40 5.54
C LEU A 64 0.39 -3.42 4.40
N ILE A 65 0.80 -3.06 3.17
CA ILE A 65 -0.05 -3.15 1.98
C ILE A 65 -0.48 -4.61 1.76
N ALA A 66 0.48 -5.55 1.74
CA ALA A 66 0.20 -6.96 1.49
C ALA A 66 -0.78 -7.57 2.50
N ASN A 67 -0.66 -7.21 3.79
CA ASN A 67 -1.57 -7.66 4.86
C ASN A 67 -3.03 -7.17 4.73
N HIS A 68 -3.25 -6.11 3.95
CA HIS A 68 -4.51 -5.38 3.95
C HIS A 68 -5.17 -5.25 2.58
N CYS A 69 -4.40 -5.37 1.51
CA CYS A 69 -4.84 -5.33 0.12
C CYS A 69 -4.79 -6.75 -0.46
N ASN A 70 -5.52 -7.69 0.15
CA ASN A 70 -5.50 -9.12 -0.22
C ASN A 70 -6.23 -9.41 -1.55
N GLN A 71 -6.72 -8.37 -2.23
CA GLN A 71 -7.29 -8.46 -3.58
C GLN A 71 -6.35 -7.90 -4.64
N LEU A 72 -5.11 -7.55 -4.27
CA LEU A 72 -4.15 -6.93 -5.16
C LEU A 72 -3.63 -7.96 -6.18
N GLU A 73 -3.97 -7.75 -7.45
CA GLU A 73 -3.60 -8.59 -8.60
C GLU A 73 -2.36 -8.03 -9.33
N TYR A 74 -2.09 -6.73 -9.17
CA TYR A 74 -0.95 -6.05 -9.78
C TYR A 74 -0.29 -5.10 -8.79
N ILE A 75 1.04 -5.22 -8.66
CA ILE A 75 1.86 -4.29 -7.90
C ILE A 75 3.13 -3.92 -8.66
N ASP A 76 3.37 -2.61 -8.78
CA ASP A 76 4.65 -2.05 -9.22
C ASP A 76 5.17 -1.11 -8.13
N ILE A 77 6.26 -1.54 -7.50
CA ILE A 77 7.01 -0.80 -6.47
C ILE A 77 8.44 -0.58 -6.91
N SER A 78 8.69 -0.60 -8.23
CA SER A 78 10.01 -0.39 -8.80
C SER A 78 10.59 0.98 -8.40
N LYS A 79 11.91 1.12 -8.53
CA LYS A 79 12.66 2.34 -8.22
C LYS A 79 12.54 2.82 -6.75
N ASN A 80 12.27 1.89 -5.83
CA ASN A 80 12.40 2.09 -4.40
C ASN A 80 13.63 1.32 -3.88
N ASN A 81 14.57 2.02 -3.23
CA ASN A 81 15.86 1.46 -2.80
C ASN A 81 15.81 0.60 -1.53
N TYR A 82 14.69 0.61 -0.82
CA TYR A 82 14.55 0.02 0.51
C TYR A 82 13.61 -1.19 0.54
N ILE A 83 13.31 -1.75 -0.63
CA ILE A 83 12.51 -2.97 -0.75
C ILE A 83 13.46 -4.17 -0.71
N THR A 84 13.15 -5.12 0.18
CA THR A 84 13.92 -6.33 0.39
C THR A 84 13.22 -7.54 -0.21
N ASP A 85 13.97 -8.63 -0.41
CA ASP A 85 13.40 -9.91 -0.84
C ASP A 85 12.32 -10.44 0.12
N GLU A 86 12.46 -10.16 1.41
CA GLU A 86 11.47 -10.50 2.43
C GLU A 86 10.15 -9.76 2.21
N ALA A 87 10.20 -8.48 1.82
CA ALA A 87 9.01 -7.72 1.46
C ALA A 87 8.27 -8.35 0.26
N ILE A 88 9.03 -8.80 -0.75
CA ILE A 88 8.48 -9.48 -1.94
C ILE A 88 7.86 -10.83 -1.58
N ALA A 89 8.54 -11.63 -0.76
CA ALA A 89 7.98 -12.89 -0.26
C ALA A 89 6.65 -12.67 0.45
N PHE A 90 6.53 -11.57 1.22
CA PHE A 90 5.31 -11.23 1.92
C PHE A 90 4.14 -10.90 0.99
N ILE A 91 4.40 -10.17 -0.11
CA ILE A 91 3.42 -9.93 -1.18
C ILE A 91 2.91 -11.26 -1.73
N VAL A 92 3.82 -12.16 -2.13
CA VAL A 92 3.47 -13.45 -2.74
C VAL A 92 2.62 -14.32 -1.81
N VAL A 93 2.79 -14.19 -0.49
CA VAL A 93 2.01 -14.96 0.49
C VAL A 93 0.61 -14.40 0.71
N HIS A 94 0.41 -13.08 0.62
CA HIS A 94 -0.84 -12.42 1.03
C HIS A 94 -1.69 -11.88 -0.14
N CYS A 95 -1.08 -11.69 -1.31
CA CYS A 95 -1.73 -11.22 -2.52
C CYS A 95 -1.87 -12.38 -3.54
N PRO A 96 -3.00 -12.48 -4.26
CA PRO A 96 -3.28 -13.54 -5.23
C PRO A 96 -2.45 -13.48 -6.51
#